data_AF-A0A3D9BJT7-F1
#
_entry.id   AF-A0A3D9BJT7-F1
#
_cell.length_a   1.000
_cell.length_b   1.000
_cell.length_c   1.000
_cell.angle_alpha   90.00
_cell.angle_beta   90.00
_cell.angle_gamma   90.00
#
_symmetry.space_group_name_H-M   'P 1'
#
loop_
_entity.id
_entity.type
_entity.pdbx_description
1 polymer ?
#
loop_
_entity_poly.entity_id
_entity_poly.type
_entity_poly.pdbx_seq_one_letter_code
_entity_poly.pdbx_strand_id
1 'polypeptide(L)'
;APEEPMMGTEEPDPEGAAIASLEPGTLQVLLPGEDVKFSSPADVGSSYEAFQYRTLLGVSASLGLPYHLVTGDVRQANYSSLRAELVEFRRRVQQLQHGVIAHQLCRPVWARWLETARLAGRLDLPDPAAARMVQWIPPRWDWVDPLKDIQAQVLAMEAGITSRRKVVEATGYDVEEVDRENATDTARAEALGLRYRTSPGETQGARATPSRRPEPGAGGTDDGDDETAEDIEQE
;
A
#
# COMPACT_ATOMS: atom_id res chain seq x y z
N ALA A 1 34.07 55.29 -9.56
CA ALA A 1 33.01 54.65 -10.36
C ALA A 1 32.68 55.60 -11.51
N PRO A 2 32.31 55.14 -12.71
CA PRO A 2 31.73 56.05 -13.70
C PRO A 2 30.46 56.65 -13.07
N GLU A 3 30.32 57.96 -13.12
CA GLU A 3 29.15 58.66 -12.57
C GLU A 3 27.94 58.33 -13.47
N GLU A 4 26.93 57.67 -12.91
CA GLU A 4 25.68 57.43 -13.62
C GLU A 4 24.95 58.76 -13.80
N PRO A 5 24.55 59.13 -15.03
CA PRO A 5 23.90 60.40 -15.29
C PRO A 5 22.56 60.49 -14.56
N MET A 6 22.31 61.65 -13.95
CA MET A 6 21.10 61.92 -13.17
C MET A 6 19.88 61.93 -14.10
N MET A 7 18.75 61.38 -13.63
CA MET A 7 17.50 61.30 -14.39
C MET A 7 17.10 62.67 -14.98
N GLY A 8 16.85 62.73 -16.30
CA GLY A 8 16.48 63.96 -17.01
C GLY A 8 17.67 64.82 -17.50
N THR A 9 18.90 64.32 -17.41
CA THR A 9 20.10 65.03 -17.91
C THR A 9 20.62 64.55 -19.26
N GLU A 10 20.06 63.47 -19.81
CA GLU A 10 20.36 63.02 -21.18
C GLU A 10 19.56 63.84 -22.20
N GLU A 11 20.22 64.23 -23.29
CA GLU A 11 19.53 64.83 -24.44
C GLU A 11 18.49 63.82 -24.96
N PRO A 12 17.21 64.21 -25.10
CA PRO A 12 16.22 63.35 -25.71
C PRO A 12 16.67 62.98 -27.12
N ASP A 13 16.34 61.76 -27.54
CA ASP A 13 16.52 61.37 -28.94
C ASP A 13 15.75 62.34 -29.87
N PRO A 14 16.01 62.35 -31.19
CA PRO A 14 15.34 63.29 -32.10
C PRO A 14 13.80 63.15 -32.16
N GLU A 15 13.23 62.15 -31.49
CA GLU A 15 11.80 61.89 -31.35
C GLU A 15 11.26 62.28 -29.95
N GLY A 16 12.11 62.76 -29.05
CA GLY A 16 11.75 63.28 -27.73
C GLY A 16 11.85 62.27 -26.58
N ALA A 17 12.29 61.04 -26.84
CA ALA A 17 12.35 59.99 -25.82
C ALA A 17 13.71 60.00 -25.10
N ALA A 18 13.67 60.10 -23.78
CA ALA A 18 14.82 59.86 -22.90
C ALA A 18 14.65 58.47 -22.27
N ILE A 19 15.62 57.57 -22.47
CA ILE A 19 15.60 56.23 -21.89
C ILE A 19 15.97 56.35 -20.41
N ALA A 20 14.97 56.45 -19.54
CA ALA A 20 15.20 56.45 -18.10
C ALA A 20 15.39 55.02 -17.58
N SER A 21 16.39 54.81 -16.71
CA SER A 21 16.51 53.58 -15.93
C SER A 21 15.28 53.42 -15.02
N LEU A 22 14.69 52.22 -15.02
CA LEU A 22 13.53 51.91 -14.19
C LEU A 22 14.01 51.38 -12.83
N GLU A 23 14.02 52.23 -11.82
CA GLU A 23 14.36 51.88 -10.44
C GLU A 23 13.12 51.89 -9.54
N PRO A 24 13.10 51.13 -8.43
CA PRO A 24 12.00 51.17 -7.47
C PRO A 24 11.81 52.57 -6.90
N GLY A 25 10.67 53.20 -7.19
CA GLY A 25 10.35 54.57 -6.74
C GLY A 25 10.55 55.66 -7.80
N THR A 26 11.01 55.29 -9.00
CA THR A 26 11.15 56.22 -10.13
C THR A 26 9.78 56.58 -10.71
N LEU A 27 9.53 57.88 -10.92
CA LEU A 27 8.35 58.41 -11.61
C LEU A 27 8.76 58.93 -12.98
N GLN A 28 8.32 58.27 -14.05
CA GLN A 28 8.53 58.73 -15.42
C GLN A 28 7.45 59.73 -15.83
N VAL A 29 7.88 60.89 -16.35
CA VAL A 29 6.95 61.86 -16.94
C VAL A 29 6.59 61.41 -18.34
N LEU A 30 5.29 61.31 -18.61
CA LEU A 30 4.73 60.88 -19.89
C LEU A 30 4.23 62.08 -20.70
N LEU A 31 4.26 61.97 -22.03
CA LEU A 31 3.64 62.94 -22.92
C LEU A 31 2.10 62.80 -22.91
N PRO A 32 1.33 63.84 -23.30
CA PRO A 32 -0.12 63.78 -23.35
C PRO A 32 -0.62 62.64 -24.26
N GLY A 33 -1.30 61.64 -23.68
CA GLY A 33 -1.83 60.48 -24.39
C GLY A 33 -1.00 59.19 -24.25
N GLU A 34 0.15 59.24 -23.59
CA GLU A 34 0.95 58.06 -23.26
C GLU A 34 0.49 57.40 -21.96
N ASP A 35 0.58 56.07 -21.90
CA ASP A 35 0.20 55.24 -20.75
C ASP A 35 1.31 54.25 -20.42
N VAL A 36 1.53 54.00 -19.13
CA VAL A 36 2.55 53.05 -18.64
C VAL A 36 1.90 51.69 -18.47
N LYS A 37 2.24 50.74 -19.36
CA LYS A 37 1.88 49.34 -19.20
C LYS A 37 2.97 48.58 -18.46
N PHE A 38 2.73 48.29 -17.19
CA PHE A 38 3.56 47.35 -16.45
C PHE A 38 3.34 45.93 -17.00
N SER A 39 4.43 45.22 -17.27
CA SER A 39 4.36 43.79 -17.54
C SER A 39 3.99 43.07 -16.24
N SER A 40 2.79 42.51 -16.17
CA SER A 40 2.41 41.54 -15.13
C SER A 40 2.77 40.14 -15.64
N PRO A 41 3.83 39.48 -15.13
CA PRO A 41 4.15 38.12 -15.53
C PRO A 41 2.96 37.21 -15.24
N ALA A 42 2.64 36.30 -16.17
CA ALA A 42 1.57 35.33 -15.94
C ALA A 42 1.93 34.42 -14.76
N ASP A 43 1.11 34.43 -13.72
CA ASP A 43 1.21 33.48 -12.62
C ASP A 43 0.83 32.08 -13.12
N VAL A 44 1.56 31.06 -12.66
CA VAL A 44 1.24 29.66 -12.92
C VAL A 44 -0.02 29.20 -12.18
N GLY A 45 -0.47 29.99 -11.19
CA GLY A 45 -1.76 29.83 -10.52
C GLY A 45 -2.00 28.39 -10.05
N SER A 46 -3.21 27.89 -10.26
CA SER A 46 -3.62 26.53 -9.86
C SER A 46 -3.06 25.40 -10.74
N SER A 47 -2.35 25.71 -11.82
CA SER A 47 -1.85 24.69 -12.77
C SER A 47 -0.57 23.98 -12.29
N TYR A 48 0.15 24.59 -11.34
CA TYR A 48 1.44 24.08 -10.87
C TYR A 48 1.30 22.71 -10.17
N GLU A 49 0.27 22.52 -9.35
CA GLU A 49 0.04 21.24 -8.67
C GLU A 49 -0.25 20.11 -9.68
N ALA A 50 -1.08 20.39 -10.69
CA ALA A 50 -1.39 19.41 -11.73
C ALA A 50 -0.14 19.03 -12.56
N PHE A 51 0.72 20.01 -12.87
CA PHE A 51 2.01 19.76 -13.52
C PHE A 51 2.93 18.89 -12.66
N GLN A 52 3.08 19.23 -11.37
CA GLN A 52 3.90 18.46 -10.44
C GLN A 52 3.37 17.03 -10.28
N TYR A 53 2.05 16.87 -10.16
CA TYR A 53 1.41 15.56 -10.08
C TYR A 53 1.70 14.70 -11.32
N ARG A 54 1.54 15.25 -12.53
CA ARG A 54 1.85 14.52 -13.77
C ARG A 54 3.33 14.20 -13.93
N THR A 55 4.20 15.11 -13.50
CA THR A 55 5.65 14.89 -13.48
C THR A 55 6.03 13.74 -12.55
N LEU A 56 5.53 13.75 -11.31
CA LEU A 56 5.78 12.70 -10.33
C LEU A 56 5.21 11.34 -10.76
N LEU A 57 4.06 11.33 -11.43
CA LEU A 57 3.53 10.12 -12.07
C LEU A 57 4.48 9.56 -13.14
N GLY A 58 5.04 10.42 -13.99
CA GLY A 58 6.03 10.02 -15.01
C GLY A 58 7.31 9.44 -14.39
N VAL A 59 7.80 10.06 -13.32
CA VAL A 59 8.95 9.56 -12.54
C VAL A 59 8.63 8.19 -11.91
N SER A 60 7.46 8.07 -11.28
CA SER A 60 7.01 6.83 -10.63
C SER A 60 6.90 5.68 -11.63
N ALA A 61 6.32 5.94 -12.82
CA ALA A 61 6.23 4.97 -13.91
C ALA A 61 7.62 4.53 -14.41
N SER A 62 8.58 5.46 -14.50
CA SER A 62 9.95 5.17 -14.94
C SER A 62 10.73 4.32 -13.94
N LEU A 63 10.54 4.56 -12.64
CA LEU A 63 11.12 3.75 -11.57
C LEU A 63 10.37 2.41 -11.40
N GLY A 64 9.14 2.33 -11.91
CA GLY A 64 8.19 1.25 -11.66
C GLY A 64 7.83 1.13 -10.18
N LEU A 65 7.77 2.28 -9.49
CA LEU A 65 7.35 2.40 -8.11
C LEU A 65 5.95 3.04 -8.07
N PRO A 66 5.04 2.61 -7.19
CA PRO A 66 3.75 3.27 -7.02
C PRO A 66 3.91 4.74 -6.59
N TYR A 67 3.10 5.64 -7.17
CA TYR A 67 3.15 7.09 -6.89
C TYR A 67 3.07 7.39 -5.39
N HIS A 68 2.16 6.72 -4.69
CA HIS A 68 1.94 6.91 -3.26
C HIS A 68 3.13 6.48 -2.41
N LEU A 69 3.93 5.48 -2.85
CA LEU A 69 5.16 5.08 -2.17
C LEU A 69 6.31 6.05 -2.42
N VAL A 70 6.34 6.70 -3.59
CA VAL A 70 7.37 7.68 -3.94
C VAL A 70 7.11 9.03 -3.25
N THR A 71 5.86 9.45 -3.20
CA THR A 71 5.48 10.81 -2.80
C THR A 71 4.88 10.91 -1.41
N GLY A 72 4.34 9.81 -0.87
CA GLY A 72 3.55 9.80 0.36
C GLY A 72 2.15 10.42 0.21
N ASP A 73 1.76 10.86 -0.99
CA ASP A 73 0.45 11.44 -1.24
C ASP A 73 -0.59 10.37 -1.57
N VAL A 74 -1.62 10.29 -0.72
CA VAL A 74 -2.72 9.34 -0.82
C VAL A 74 -4.08 10.03 -1.04
N ARG A 75 -4.12 11.34 -1.30
CA ARG A 75 -5.37 12.11 -1.38
C ARG A 75 -6.33 11.63 -2.48
N GLN A 76 -5.77 11.18 -3.60
CA GLN A 76 -6.53 10.74 -4.77
C GLN A 76 -6.71 9.20 -4.82
N ALA A 77 -6.27 8.48 -3.80
CA ALA A 77 -6.28 7.02 -3.79
C ALA A 77 -7.37 6.47 -2.86
N ASN A 78 -8.04 5.41 -3.30
CA ASN A 78 -8.96 4.66 -2.45
C ASN A 78 -8.28 3.40 -1.92
N TYR A 79 -8.88 2.78 -0.90
CA TYR A 79 -8.32 1.59 -0.25
C TYR A 79 -8.04 0.45 -1.25
N SER A 80 -8.97 0.21 -2.17
CA SER A 80 -8.85 -0.87 -3.16
C SER A 80 -7.75 -0.60 -4.19
N SER A 81 -7.59 0.65 -4.63
CA SER A 81 -6.54 1.03 -5.58
C SER A 81 -5.15 0.94 -4.95
N LEU A 82 -4.98 1.42 -3.71
CA LEU A 82 -3.73 1.26 -2.96
C LEU A 82 -3.37 -0.21 -2.79
N ARG A 83 -4.34 -1.05 -2.43
CA ARG A 83 -4.12 -2.49 -2.27
C ARG A 83 -3.72 -3.15 -3.58
N ALA A 84 -4.40 -2.84 -4.69
CA ALA A 84 -4.07 -3.40 -6.00
C ALA A 84 -2.66 -3.01 -6.46
N GLU A 85 -2.27 -1.74 -6.29
CA GLU A 85 -0.93 -1.25 -6.63
C GLU A 85 0.16 -1.90 -5.78
N LEU A 86 -0.08 -2.08 -4.47
CA LEU A 86 0.85 -2.76 -3.57
C LEU A 86 1.05 -4.23 -3.93
N VAL A 87 0.02 -4.93 -4.40
CA VAL A 87 0.13 -6.34 -4.83
C VAL A 87 1.10 -6.46 -6.01
N GLU A 88 0.96 -5.62 -7.03
CA GLU A 88 1.86 -5.63 -8.19
C GLU A 88 3.29 -5.22 -7.82
N PHE A 89 3.45 -4.21 -6.97
CA PHE A 89 4.75 -3.82 -6.45
C PHE A 89 5.44 -4.97 -5.70
N ARG A 90 4.72 -5.63 -4.78
CA ARG A 90 5.24 -6.79 -4.02
C ARG A 90 5.61 -7.94 -4.94
N ARG A 91 4.82 -8.22 -5.98
CA ARG A 91 5.13 -9.26 -6.97
C ARG A 91 6.47 -8.98 -7.67
N ARG A 92 6.73 -7.72 -8.04
CA ARG A 92 8.03 -7.31 -8.62
C ARG A 92 9.17 -7.47 -7.61
N VAL A 93 8.97 -7.05 -6.36
CA VAL A 93 10.00 -7.20 -5.31
C VAL A 93 10.32 -8.68 -5.06
N GLN A 94 9.31 -9.55 -5.01
CA GLN A 94 9.51 -10.99 -4.84
C GLN A 94 10.33 -11.62 -5.97
N GLN A 95 10.12 -11.18 -7.22
CA GLN A 95 10.96 -11.62 -8.34
C GLN A 95 12.42 -11.24 -8.15
N LEU A 96 12.71 -10.03 -7.64
CA LEU A 96 14.08 -9.62 -7.33
C LEU A 96 14.65 -10.40 -6.13
N GLN A 97 13.86 -10.57 -5.06
CA GLN A 97 14.26 -11.33 -3.88
C GLN A 97 14.63 -12.77 -4.23
N HIS A 98 13.79 -13.49 -4.96
CA HIS A 98 14.06 -14.88 -5.29
C HIS A 98 14.99 -15.05 -6.49
N GLY A 99 14.80 -14.26 -7.55
CA GLY A 99 15.54 -14.38 -8.81
C GLY A 99 16.94 -13.77 -8.78
N VAL A 100 17.17 -12.76 -7.92
CA VAL A 100 18.48 -12.09 -7.80
C VAL A 100 19.10 -12.38 -6.44
N ILE A 101 18.47 -11.97 -5.34
CA ILE A 101 19.08 -12.06 -4.01
C ILE A 101 19.29 -13.53 -3.62
N ALA A 102 18.23 -14.33 -3.59
CA ALA A 102 18.35 -15.74 -3.22
C ALA A 102 19.20 -16.51 -4.25
N HIS A 103 18.92 -16.34 -5.54
CA HIS A 103 19.56 -17.16 -6.57
C HIS A 103 21.03 -16.81 -6.83
N GLN A 104 21.35 -15.52 -6.96
CA GLN A 104 22.68 -15.06 -7.38
C GLN A 104 23.60 -14.74 -6.20
N LEU A 105 23.05 -14.35 -5.04
CA LEU A 105 23.85 -14.03 -3.86
C LEU A 105 23.80 -15.15 -2.82
N CYS A 106 22.62 -15.49 -2.31
CA CYS A 106 22.52 -16.37 -1.14
C CYS A 106 22.92 -17.81 -1.46
N ARG A 107 22.50 -18.37 -2.60
CA ARG A 107 22.84 -19.76 -3.00
C ARG A 107 24.36 -19.96 -3.18
N PRO A 108 25.11 -19.11 -3.90
CA PRO A 108 26.56 -19.26 -4.00
C PRO A 108 27.28 -19.11 -2.65
N VAL A 109 26.87 -18.14 -1.83
CA VAL A 109 27.42 -17.93 -0.49
C VAL A 109 27.20 -19.17 0.39
N TRP A 110 25.97 -19.70 0.41
CA TRP A 110 25.63 -20.93 1.13
C TRP A 110 26.48 -22.11 0.67
N ALA A 111 26.59 -22.33 -0.64
CA ALA A 111 27.36 -23.43 -1.18
C ALA A 111 28.84 -23.34 -0.84
N ARG A 112 29.43 -22.14 -0.82
CA ARG A 112 30.82 -21.92 -0.41
C ARG A 112 31.02 -22.11 1.09
N TRP A 113 30.11 -21.58 1.90
CA TRP A 113 30.14 -21.75 3.34
C TRP A 113 30.05 -23.24 3.72
N LEU A 114 29.11 -23.97 3.13
CA LEU A 114 28.91 -25.41 3.38
C LEU A 114 30.15 -26.23 3.05
N GLU A 115 30.76 -25.97 1.89
CA GLU A 115 31.99 -26.62 1.47
C GLU A 115 33.15 -26.33 2.44
N THR A 116 33.30 -25.06 2.83
CA THR A 116 34.36 -24.64 3.75
C THR A 116 34.20 -25.27 5.12
N ALA A 117 32.97 -25.29 5.66
CA ALA A 117 32.67 -25.88 6.95
C ALA A 117 32.90 -27.39 6.97
N ARG A 118 32.61 -28.08 5.85
CA ARG A 118 32.93 -29.50 5.67
C ARG A 118 34.44 -29.74 5.61
N LEU A 119 35.18 -28.97 4.80
CA LEU A 119 36.64 -29.09 4.69
C LEU A 119 37.35 -28.79 6.01
N ALA A 120 36.80 -27.88 6.82
CA ALA A 120 37.29 -27.58 8.17
C ALA A 120 36.91 -28.63 9.22
N GLY A 121 36.17 -29.69 8.85
CA GLY A 121 35.71 -30.73 9.78
C GLY A 121 34.70 -30.25 10.82
N ARG A 122 33.99 -29.14 10.56
CA ARG A 122 33.00 -28.56 11.49
C ARG A 122 31.59 -29.10 11.29
N LEU A 123 31.33 -29.74 10.15
CA LEU A 123 30.05 -30.34 9.81
C LEU A 123 30.27 -31.78 9.38
N ASP A 124 29.60 -32.70 10.06
CA ASP A 124 29.47 -34.09 9.62
C ASP A 124 28.18 -34.21 8.81
N LEU A 125 28.32 -34.19 7.48
CA LEU A 125 27.19 -34.22 6.55
C LEU A 125 27.28 -35.48 5.69
N PRO A 126 26.44 -36.49 5.94
CA PRO A 126 26.44 -37.73 5.16
C PRO A 126 25.99 -37.51 3.71
N ASP A 127 25.11 -36.53 3.46
CA ASP A 127 24.72 -36.10 2.12
C ASP A 127 24.90 -34.58 1.91
N PRO A 128 26.01 -34.15 1.29
CA PRO A 128 26.27 -32.75 0.98
C PRO A 128 25.30 -32.17 -0.04
N ALA A 129 24.66 -33.00 -0.89
CA ALA A 129 23.75 -32.52 -1.92
C ALA A 129 22.41 -32.11 -1.30
N ALA A 130 21.88 -32.90 -0.38
CA ALA A 130 20.69 -32.54 0.40
C ALA A 130 20.90 -31.23 1.18
N ALA A 131 22.07 -31.05 1.81
CA ALA A 131 22.38 -29.84 2.57
C ALA A 131 22.52 -28.56 1.71
N ARG A 132 22.60 -28.67 0.38
CA ARG A 132 22.55 -27.51 -0.54
C ARG A 132 21.12 -27.08 -0.85
N MET A 133 20.13 -27.95 -0.65
CA MET A 133 18.72 -27.66 -0.88
C MET A 133 18.15 -26.90 0.32
N VAL A 134 18.30 -25.58 0.28
CA VAL A 134 17.77 -24.68 1.31
C VAL A 134 16.63 -23.85 0.74
N GLN A 135 15.61 -23.63 1.57
CA GLN A 135 14.50 -22.73 1.27
C GLN A 135 14.84 -21.33 1.76
N TRP A 136 14.69 -20.34 0.89
CA TRP A 136 14.94 -18.93 1.23
C TRP A 136 13.61 -18.25 1.57
N ILE A 137 13.42 -17.97 2.86
CA ILE A 137 12.21 -17.33 3.39
C ILE A 137 12.47 -15.82 3.49
N PRO A 138 11.86 -14.97 2.65
CA PRO A 138 11.99 -13.53 2.75
C PRO A 138 11.16 -12.99 3.93
N PRO A 139 11.44 -11.75 4.37
CA PRO A 139 10.62 -11.09 5.38
C PRO A 139 9.14 -11.02 4.99
N ARG A 140 8.28 -11.07 6.00
CA ARG A 140 6.83 -10.93 5.82
C ARG A 140 6.48 -9.60 5.17
N TRP A 141 5.47 -9.64 4.30
CA TRP A 141 4.72 -8.45 3.92
C TRP A 141 3.57 -8.23 4.88
N ASP A 142 3.47 -7.03 5.46
CA ASP A 142 2.33 -6.66 6.27
C ASP A 142 1.05 -6.66 5.43
N TRP A 143 -0.04 -7.08 6.05
CA TRP A 143 -1.32 -7.21 5.38
C TRP A 143 -2.06 -5.88 5.44
N VAL A 144 -2.80 -5.60 4.39
CA VAL A 144 -3.61 -4.37 4.33
C VAL A 144 -4.86 -4.54 5.21
N ASP A 145 -5.48 -5.73 5.20
CA ASP A 145 -6.57 -6.10 6.13
C ASP A 145 -6.20 -7.42 6.83
N PRO A 146 -5.54 -7.35 8.00
CA PRO A 146 -5.01 -8.53 8.67
C PRO A 146 -6.06 -9.65 8.89
N LEU A 147 -7.29 -9.28 9.21
CA LEU A 147 -8.34 -10.24 9.55
C LEU A 147 -8.84 -10.97 8.30
N LYS A 148 -9.23 -10.22 7.25
CA LYS A 148 -9.76 -10.84 6.03
C LYS A 148 -8.71 -11.70 5.34
N ASP A 149 -7.47 -11.26 5.34
CA ASP A 149 -6.36 -12.01 4.73
C ASP A 149 -6.05 -13.31 5.52
N ILE A 150 -6.13 -13.32 6.87
CA ILE A 150 -5.95 -14.56 7.69
C ILE A 150 -7.08 -15.52 7.36
N GLN A 151 -8.31 -15.02 7.36
CA GLN A 151 -9.50 -15.84 7.13
C GLN A 151 -9.45 -16.50 5.75
N ALA A 152 -9.05 -15.75 4.72
CA ALA A 152 -8.85 -16.31 3.39
C ALA A 152 -7.79 -17.42 3.36
N GLN A 153 -6.67 -17.27 4.09
CA GLN A 153 -5.63 -18.29 4.19
C GLN A 153 -6.09 -19.54 4.93
N VAL A 154 -6.84 -19.37 6.03
CA VAL A 154 -7.43 -20.49 6.79
C VAL A 154 -8.42 -21.26 5.91
N LEU A 155 -9.33 -20.56 5.23
CA LEU A 155 -10.28 -21.19 4.30
C LEU A 155 -9.58 -21.90 3.14
N ALA A 156 -8.51 -21.31 2.57
CA ALA A 156 -7.73 -21.94 1.51
C ALA A 156 -7.01 -23.21 2.00
N MET A 157 -6.58 -23.23 3.26
CA MET A 157 -5.95 -24.40 3.87
C MET A 157 -6.98 -25.50 4.15
N GLU A 158 -8.14 -25.15 4.70
CA GLU A 158 -9.26 -26.08 4.90
C GLU A 158 -9.78 -26.67 3.57
N ALA A 159 -9.79 -25.87 2.51
CA ALA A 159 -10.13 -26.31 1.16
C ALA A 159 -9.03 -27.13 0.47
N GLY A 160 -7.85 -27.29 1.08
CA GLY A 160 -6.72 -28.04 0.52
C GLY A 160 -6.00 -27.33 -0.64
N ILE A 161 -6.24 -26.04 -0.86
CA ILE A 161 -5.62 -25.22 -1.92
C ILE A 161 -4.18 -24.84 -1.53
N THR A 162 -3.95 -24.64 -0.24
CA THR A 162 -2.62 -24.32 0.31
C THR A 162 -2.29 -25.22 1.50
N SER A 163 -1.00 -25.31 1.85
CA SER A 163 -0.54 -26.06 3.01
C SER A 163 -0.16 -25.11 4.14
N ARG A 164 -0.24 -25.59 5.39
CA ARG A 164 0.19 -24.82 6.57
C ARG A 164 1.61 -24.30 6.45
N ARG A 165 2.54 -25.12 5.93
CA ARG A 165 3.92 -24.71 5.65
C ARG A 165 3.97 -23.47 4.76
N LYS A 166 3.26 -23.46 3.62
CA LYS A 166 3.23 -22.31 2.72
C LYS A 166 2.64 -21.06 3.39
N VAL A 167 1.64 -21.21 4.24
CA VAL A 167 1.01 -20.10 4.96
C VAL A 167 1.98 -19.50 6.00
N VAL A 168 2.69 -20.34 6.76
CA VAL A 168 3.68 -19.89 7.76
C VAL A 168 4.93 -19.31 7.10
N GLU A 169 5.43 -19.93 6.02
CA GLU A 169 6.55 -19.36 5.26
C GLU A 169 6.18 -18.00 4.64
N ALA A 170 4.92 -17.79 4.23
CA ALA A 170 4.44 -16.50 3.75
C ALA A 170 4.40 -15.43 4.86
N THR A 171 4.39 -15.82 6.14
CA THR A 171 4.57 -14.91 7.27
C THR A 171 6.03 -14.70 7.65
N GLY A 172 6.99 -15.23 6.88
CA GLY A 172 8.42 -15.01 7.07
C GLY A 172 9.07 -15.91 8.11
N TYR A 173 8.36 -16.91 8.63
CA TYR A 173 8.85 -17.81 9.67
C TYR A 173 9.02 -19.23 9.13
N ASP A 174 9.93 -19.98 9.76
CA ASP A 174 10.05 -21.41 9.51
C ASP A 174 8.93 -22.16 10.23
N VAL A 175 8.27 -23.06 9.51
CA VAL A 175 7.18 -23.88 10.05
C VAL A 175 7.67 -24.79 11.18
N GLU A 176 8.90 -25.30 11.09
CA GLU A 176 9.44 -26.21 12.11
C GLU A 176 9.75 -25.48 13.41
N GLU A 177 10.15 -24.21 13.32
CA GLU A 177 10.31 -23.33 14.48
C GLU A 177 8.97 -23.04 15.15
N VAL A 178 7.98 -22.63 14.36
CA VAL A 178 6.62 -22.37 14.85
C VAL A 178 6.00 -23.62 15.49
N ASP A 179 6.24 -24.81 14.95
CA ASP A 179 5.74 -26.06 15.55
C ASP A 179 6.39 -26.37 16.88
N ARG A 180 7.70 -26.12 17.00
CA ARG A 180 8.43 -26.27 18.25
C ARG A 180 7.94 -25.29 19.32
N GLU A 181 7.76 -24.02 18.94
CA GLU A 181 7.21 -22.99 19.82
C GLU A 181 5.80 -23.36 20.30
N ASN A 182 4.91 -23.74 19.38
CA ASN A 182 3.55 -24.18 19.73
C ASN A 182 3.56 -25.37 20.69
N ALA A 183 4.45 -26.34 20.50
CA ALA A 183 4.57 -27.48 21.41
C ALA A 183 5.05 -27.04 22.80
N THR A 184 6.06 -26.16 22.88
CA THR A 184 6.55 -25.62 24.15
C THR A 184 5.51 -24.76 24.87
N ASP A 185 4.76 -23.94 24.13
CA ASP A 185 3.72 -23.07 24.66
C ASP A 185 2.51 -23.87 25.14
N THR A 186 2.14 -24.93 24.43
CA THR A 186 1.08 -25.84 24.85
C THR A 186 1.45 -26.53 26.17
N ALA A 187 2.66 -27.10 26.27
CA ALA A 187 3.13 -27.72 27.50
C ALA A 187 3.20 -26.73 28.67
N ARG A 188 3.64 -25.49 28.40
CA ARG A 188 3.68 -24.42 29.40
C ARG A 188 2.28 -23.98 29.83
N ALA A 189 1.35 -23.86 28.90
CA ALA A 189 -0.04 -23.50 29.19
C ALA A 189 -0.71 -24.57 30.07
N GLU A 190 -0.50 -25.84 29.76
CA GLU A 190 -0.97 -26.97 30.59
C GLU A 190 -0.37 -26.92 32.00
N ALA A 191 0.94 -26.71 32.12
CA ALA A 191 1.62 -26.63 33.42
C ALA A 191 1.14 -25.44 34.27
N LEU A 192 0.75 -24.33 33.64
CA LEU A 192 0.26 -23.12 34.29
C LEU A 192 -1.29 -23.08 34.44
N GLY A 193 -2.00 -24.09 33.93
CA GLY A 193 -3.47 -24.10 33.92
C GLY A 193 -4.09 -23.00 33.05
N LEU A 194 -3.36 -22.49 32.05
CA LEU A 194 -3.82 -21.47 31.12
C LEU A 194 -4.59 -22.12 29.97
N ARG A 195 -5.76 -21.56 29.60
CA ARG A 195 -6.56 -22.03 28.47
C ARG A 195 -6.62 -20.99 27.37
N TYR A 196 -5.98 -21.30 26.25
CA TYR A 196 -6.04 -20.53 25.01
C TYR A 196 -6.93 -21.28 24.00
N ARG A 197 -7.82 -20.57 23.30
CA ARG A 197 -8.67 -21.18 22.27
C ARG A 197 -7.88 -21.27 20.97
N THR A 198 -7.68 -22.48 20.45
CA THR A 198 -6.88 -22.76 19.24
C THR A 198 -7.72 -23.30 18.08
N SER A 199 -9.01 -23.56 18.29
CA SER A 199 -9.92 -24.06 17.26
C SER A 199 -10.74 -22.92 16.62
N PRO A 200 -10.76 -22.81 15.27
CA PRO A 200 -11.58 -21.84 14.54
C PRO A 200 -13.09 -21.93 14.82
N GLY A 201 -13.59 -23.04 15.37
CA GLY A 201 -15.01 -23.26 15.67
C GLY A 201 -15.51 -22.68 17.00
N GLU A 202 -14.63 -22.18 17.87
CA GLU A 202 -14.99 -21.68 19.21
C GLU A 202 -15.12 -20.13 19.29
N THR A 203 -15.41 -19.48 18.17
CA THR A 203 -15.84 -18.07 18.18
C THR A 203 -17.29 -17.96 18.62
N GLN A 204 -17.50 -17.55 19.88
CA GLN A 204 -18.75 -16.93 20.30
C GLN A 204 -19.04 -15.70 19.41
N GLY A 205 -20.19 -15.70 18.73
CA GLY A 205 -20.81 -14.44 18.30
C GLY A 205 -21.09 -14.22 16.82
N ALA A 206 -21.17 -15.25 15.97
CA ALA A 206 -22.08 -15.14 14.83
C ALA A 206 -23.47 -15.47 15.38
N ARG A 207 -24.32 -14.47 15.63
CA ARG A 207 -25.75 -14.69 15.87
C ARG A 207 -26.25 -15.54 14.70
N ALA A 208 -26.54 -16.81 14.96
CA ALA A 208 -27.29 -17.64 14.04
C ALA A 208 -28.68 -17.01 13.94
N THR A 209 -28.93 -16.25 12.87
CA THR A 209 -30.29 -15.88 12.48
C THR A 209 -31.02 -17.21 12.25
N PRO A 210 -32.09 -17.53 13.01
CA PRO A 210 -32.80 -18.78 12.81
C PRO A 210 -33.43 -18.75 11.42
N SER A 211 -32.94 -19.59 10.52
CA SER A 211 -33.52 -19.80 9.20
C SER A 211 -34.82 -20.59 9.34
N ARG A 212 -35.93 -19.92 9.65
CA ARG A 212 -37.25 -20.50 9.44
C ARG A 212 -37.48 -20.56 7.92
N ARG A 213 -37.44 -21.76 7.36
CA ARG A 213 -37.83 -22.03 5.96
C ARG A 213 -39.34 -21.73 5.83
N PRO A 214 -39.79 -20.89 4.88
CA PRO A 214 -41.21 -20.80 4.57
C PRO A 214 -41.61 -22.03 3.74
N GLU A 215 -42.53 -22.83 4.25
CA GLU A 215 -43.13 -23.97 3.55
C GLU A 215 -44.26 -23.47 2.62
N PRO A 216 -44.28 -23.84 1.33
CA PRO A 216 -45.37 -23.51 0.43
C PRO A 216 -46.48 -24.59 0.49
N GLY A 217 -47.65 -24.17 1.00
CA GLY A 217 -49.02 -24.68 0.91
C GLY A 217 -49.36 -26.14 0.52
N ALA A 218 -50.13 -26.81 1.38
CA ALA A 218 -51.17 -27.80 1.03
C ALA A 218 -52.32 -27.70 2.06
N GLY A 219 -53.57 -27.72 1.60
CA GLY A 219 -54.73 -27.13 2.29
C GLY A 219 -55.70 -28.07 3.03
N GLY A 220 -56.79 -27.44 3.50
CA GLY A 220 -58.01 -27.99 4.14
C GLY A 220 -57.85 -28.20 5.65
N THR A 221 -58.71 -27.75 6.58
CA THR A 221 -60.15 -27.42 6.65
C THR A 221 -60.33 -26.70 8.01
N ASP A 222 -60.95 -25.52 8.12
CA ASP A 222 -62.38 -25.24 8.31
C ASP A 222 -62.68 -24.72 9.73
N ASP A 223 -63.68 -23.84 9.78
CA ASP A 223 -64.46 -23.30 10.91
C ASP A 223 -63.92 -22.19 11.83
N GLY A 224 -64.68 -21.08 11.86
CA GLY A 224 -64.94 -20.29 13.06
C GLY A 224 -65.01 -18.77 12.90
N ASP A 225 -66.14 -18.27 12.38
CA ASP A 225 -66.93 -17.08 12.79
C ASP A 225 -66.21 -15.72 13.07
N ASP A 226 -66.43 -14.67 12.27
CA ASP A 226 -67.57 -13.72 12.21
C ASP A 226 -67.40 -12.51 13.15
N GLU A 227 -67.91 -11.36 12.67
CA GLU A 227 -68.05 -10.04 13.32
C GLU A 227 -66.77 -9.19 13.50
N THR A 228 -66.70 -7.88 13.22
CA THR A 228 -67.61 -6.82 12.73
C THR A 228 -66.75 -5.58 12.39
N ALA A 229 -67.27 -4.71 11.50
CA ALA A 229 -67.27 -3.22 11.49
C ALA A 229 -66.18 -2.46 12.32
N GLU A 230 -65.58 -1.33 11.96
CA GLU A 230 -65.92 -0.12 11.19
C GLU A 230 -64.62 0.75 11.28
N ASP A 231 -64.04 1.29 10.21
CA ASP A 231 -64.32 2.60 9.61
C ASP A 231 -63.41 3.74 10.14
N ILE A 232 -63.13 4.71 9.24
CA ILE A 232 -62.68 6.11 9.46
C ILE A 232 -61.19 6.49 9.23
N GLU A 233 -61.00 7.09 8.04
CA GLU A 233 -60.31 8.36 7.67
C GLU A 233 -58.86 8.61 8.12
N GLN A 234 -57.87 8.75 7.22
CA GLN A 234 -57.61 9.87 6.29
C GLN A 234 -57.58 11.26 6.93
N GLU A 235 -56.37 11.72 7.27
CA GLU A 235 -55.75 12.94 6.72
C GLU A 235 -54.23 12.76 6.63
#